data_AF-A0A7Y6NHB1-F1
#
_entry.id   AF-A0A7Y6NHB1-F1
#
_cell.length_a   1.000
_cell.length_b   1.000
_cell.length_c   1.000
_cell.angle_alpha   90.00
_cell.angle_beta   90.00
_cell.angle_gamma   90.00
#
_symmetry.space_group_name_H-M   'P 1'
#
loop_
_entity.id
_entity.type
_entity.pdbx_description
1 polymer ?
#
loop_
_entity_poly.entity_id
_entity_poly.type
_entity_poly.pdbx_seq_one_letter_code
_entity_poly.pdbx_strand_id
1 'polypeptide(L)' 'MISFASRLKRQSPSMSYGHGWIMGENGKRWHPVLSQQVQVKEQRGKTWLSKAIQCWSSLLPANGFRR' A
#
# COMPACT_ATOMS: atom_id res chain seq x y z
N MET A 1 -21.07 0.44 36.97
CA MET A 1 -20.28 1.13 35.91
C MET A 1 -20.53 0.44 34.58
N ILE A 2 -21.08 1.15 33.59
CA ILE A 2 -21.26 0.60 32.24
C ILE A 2 -19.94 0.73 31.50
N SER A 3 -19.38 -0.40 31.05
CA SER A 3 -18.14 -0.45 30.28
C SER A 3 -18.30 0.28 28.94
N PHE A 4 -17.35 1.14 28.57
CA PHE A 4 -17.37 1.89 27.31
C PHE A 4 -17.40 0.96 26.08
N ALA A 5 -16.71 -0.18 26.18
CA ALA A 5 -16.67 -1.20 25.14
C ALA A 5 -18.06 -1.82 24.86
N SER A 6 -18.92 -1.97 25.88
CA SER A 6 -20.25 -2.54 25.68
C SER A 6 -21.22 -1.57 24.99
N ARG A 7 -21.03 -0.25 25.17
CA ARG A 7 -21.77 0.79 24.41
C ARG A 7 -21.34 0.82 22.95
N LEU A 8 -20.03 0.76 22.68
CA LEU A 8 -19.49 0.69 21.32
C LEU A 8 -20.02 -0.53 20.57
N LYS A 9 -20.00 -1.71 21.20
CA LYS A 9 -20.51 -2.95 20.60
C LYS A 9 -22.01 -2.88 20.27
N ARG A 10 -22.80 -2.13 21.06
CA ARG A 10 -24.23 -1.90 20.79
C ARG A 10 -24.44 -0.92 19.63
N GLN A 11 -23.60 0.10 19.50
CA GLN A 11 -23.74 1.12 18.45
C GLN A 11 -23.17 0.69 17.10
N SER A 12 -22.09 -0.10 17.11
CA SER A 12 -21.48 -0.66 15.91
C SER A 12 -21.31 -2.16 16.11
N PRO A 13 -22.32 -2.97 15.74
CA PRO A 13 -22.23 -4.43 15.77
C PRO A 13 -21.32 -4.97 14.64
N SER A 14 -20.38 -4.15 14.15
CA SER A 14 -19.40 -4.57 13.16
C SER A 14 -18.49 -5.65 13.74
N MET A 15 -18.03 -6.55 12.87
CA MET A 15 -17.18 -7.68 13.26
C MET A 15 -15.85 -7.13 13.78
N SER A 16 -15.71 -7.12 15.10
CA SER A 16 -14.46 -6.73 15.75
C SER A 16 -13.45 -7.85 15.56
N TYR A 17 -12.43 -7.57 14.76
CA TYR A 17 -11.27 -8.43 14.68
C TYR A 17 -10.29 -8.03 15.78
N GLY A 18 -9.77 -9.01 16.53
CA GLY A 18 -8.68 -8.77 17.47
C GLY A 18 -7.48 -8.15 16.75
N HIS A 19 -6.59 -7.48 17.50
CA HIS A 19 -5.31 -6.92 16.99
C HIS A 19 -5.42 -5.76 15.99
N GLY A 20 -6.51 -4.98 15.99
CA GLY A 20 -6.60 -3.73 15.20
C GLY A 20 -6.92 -3.93 13.71
N TRP A 21 -7.43 -5.11 13.34
CA TRP A 21 -7.91 -5.38 11.98
C TRP A 21 -9.29 -4.75 11.75
N ILE A 22 -9.48 -4.16 10.57
CA ILE A 22 -10.71 -3.47 10.16
C ILE A 22 -11.31 -4.20 8.96
N MET A 23 -12.64 -4.31 8.88
CA MET A 23 -13.32 -4.78 7.67
C MET A 23 -13.23 -3.71 6.57
N GLY A 24 -12.63 -4.05 5.43
CA GLY A 24 -12.70 -3.25 4.21
C GLY A 24 -13.98 -3.48 3.41
N GLU A 25 -14.18 -2.70 2.35
CA GLU A 25 -15.43 -2.60 1.57
C GLU A 25 -15.93 -3.91 0.94
N ASN A 26 -15.12 -4.96 0.85
CA ASN A 26 -15.49 -6.25 0.23
C ASN A 26 -15.36 -7.43 1.19
N GLY A 27 -15.46 -7.21 2.49
CA GLY A 27 -15.16 -8.23 3.51
C GLY A 27 -13.68 -8.65 3.57
N LYS A 28 -12.82 -7.94 2.83
CA LYS A 28 -11.37 -8.09 2.90
C LYS A 28 -10.88 -7.42 4.19
N ARG A 29 -10.03 -8.12 4.93
CA ARG A 29 -9.42 -7.58 6.15
C ARG A 29 -8.39 -6.51 5.76
N TRP A 30 -8.46 -5.37 6.43
CA TRP A 30 -7.56 -4.24 6.24
C TRP A 30 -6.77 -3.99 7.53
N HIS A 31 -5.48 -3.69 7.38
CA HIS A 31 -4.61 -3.32 8.50
C HIS A 31 -3.68 -2.18 8.06
N PRO A 32 -3.68 -1.02 8.77
CA PRO A 32 -3.00 0.19 8.32
C PRO A 32 -1.50 -0.04 8.08
N VAL A 33 -0.83 -0.75 8.99
CA VAL A 33 0.61 -1.02 8.89
C VAL A 33 0.96 -1.96 7.74
N LEU A 34 0.09 -2.92 7.41
CA LEU A 34 0.37 -3.88 6.35
C LEU A 34 0.07 -3.26 4.97
N SER A 35 -0.95 -2.41 4.88
CA SER A 35 -1.29 -1.66 3.67
C SER A 35 -0.14 -0.76 3.21
N GLN A 36 0.54 -0.08 4.14
CA GLN A 36 1.69 0.77 3.82
C GLN A 36 2.90 -0.03 3.32
N GLN A 37 3.15 -1.22 3.88
CA GLN A 37 4.27 -2.07 3.44
C GLN A 37 4.11 -2.57 2.00
N VAL A 38 2.87 -2.86 1.58
CA VAL A 38 2.58 -3.26 0.20
C VAL A 38 2.94 -2.14 -0.78
N GLN A 39 2.58 -0.90 -0.46
CA GLN A 39 2.91 0.26 -1.31
C GLN A 39 4.42 0.54 -1.38
N VAL A 40 5.16 0.33 -0.29
CA VAL A 40 6.62 0.51 -0.27
C VAL A 40 7.34 -0.57 -1.09
N LYS A 41 6.85 -1.82 -1.08
CA LYS A 41 7.44 -2.89 -1.91
C LYS A 41 7.31 -2.61 -3.40
N GLU A 42 6.15 -2.09 -3.83
CA GLU A 42 5.93 -1.77 -5.24
C GLU A 42 6.85 -0.64 -5.73
N GLN A 43 7.12 0.36 -4.89
CA GLN A 43 8.05 1.45 -5.21
C GLN A 43 9.50 0.98 -5.29
N ARG A 44 9.93 0.10 -4.38
CA ARG A 44 11.30 -0.45 -4.39
C ARG A 44 11.60 -1.24 -5.67
N GLY A 45 10.63 -2.01 -6.17
CA GLY A 45 10.78 -2.80 -7.40
C GLY A 45 10.94 -1.97 -8.69
N LYS A 46 10.54 -0.70 -8.68
CA LYS A 46 10.61 0.18 -9.87
C LYS A 46 11.90 1.02 -9.90
N THR A 47 12.56 1.19 -8.75
CA THR A 47 13.77 2.03 -8.63
C THR A 47 14.96 1.51 -9.42
N TRP A 48 15.18 0.18 -9.47
CA TRP A 48 16.29 -0.42 -10.22
C TRP A 48 16.07 -0.33 -11.73
N LEU A 49 14.82 -0.48 -12.19
CA LEU A 49 14.43 -0.32 -13.59
C LEU A 49 14.68 1.12 -14.06
N SER A 50 14.25 2.11 -13.29
CA SER A 50 14.51 3.52 -13.61
C SER A 50 16.01 3.81 -13.69
N LYS A 51 16.82 3.20 -12.82
CA LYS A 51 18.27 3.36 -12.82
C LYS A 51 18.95 2.67 -14.01
N ALA A 52 18.43 1.51 -14.43
CA ALA A 52 18.89 0.79 -15.62
C ALA A 52 18.53 1.54 -16.92
N ILE A 53 17.30 2.06 -17.02
CA ILE A 53 16.84 2.87 -18.15
C ILE A 53 17.68 4.15 -18.27
N GLN A 54 17.96 4.82 -17.15
CA GLN A 54 18.80 6.01 -17.14
C GLN A 54 20.25 5.72 -17.58
N CYS A 55 20.82 4.57 -17.16
CA CYS A 55 22.13 4.11 -17.60
C CYS A 55 22.16 3.82 -19.12
N TRP A 56 21.14 3.12 -19.64
CA TRP A 56 21.00 2.87 -21.07
C TRP A 56 20.87 4.15 -21.88
N SER A 57 20.10 5.13 -21.41
CA SER A 57 19.95 6.42 -22.09
C SER A 57 21.27 7.19 -22.19
N SER A 58 22.20 6.99 -21.26
CA SER A 58 23.53 7.64 -21.28
C SER A 58 24.57 6.94 -22.16
N LEU A 59 24.30 5.71 -22.60
CA LEU A 59 25.16 4.93 -23.49
C LEU A 59 24.79 5.12 -24.98
N LEU A 60 23.61 5.69 -25.27
CA LEU A 60 23.22 6.04 -26.63
C LEU A 60 23.95 7.33 -27.04
N PRO A 61 24.74 7.31 -28.14
CA PRO A 61 25.30 8.53 -28.68
C PRO A 61 24.14 9.46 -29.07
N ALA A 62 24.21 10.70 -28.60
CA ALA A 62 23.28 11.76 -29.01
C ALA A 62 23.49 12.07 -30.50
N ASN A 63 22.94 11.24 -31.39
CA ASN A 63 22.95 11.50 -32.83
C ASN A 63 21.65 11.00 -33.47
N GLY A 64 20.74 11.95 -33.68
CA GLY A 64 20.06 12.10 -34.96
C GLY A 64 18.89 11.18 -35.25
N PHE A 65 17.76 11.38 -34.55
CA PHE A 65 16.46 11.14 -35.16
C PHE A 65 16.21 12.23 -36.22
N ARG A 66 16.63 11.98 -37.46
CA ARG A 66 16.12 12.70 -38.63
C ARG A 66 15.99 11.74 -39.82
N ARG A 67 14.73 11.57 -40.24
CA ARG A 67 14.15 10.77 -41.35
C ARG A 67 13.75 9.35 -40.99
#